data_AF-A0A5S3Z2Y2-F1
#
_entry.id   AF-A0A5S3Z2Y2-F1
#
_cell.length_a   1.000
_cell.length_b   1.000
_cell.length_c   1.000
_cell.angle_alpha   90.00
_cell.angle_beta   90.00
_cell.angle_gamma   90.00
#
_symmetry.space_group_name_H-M   'P 1'
#
loop_
_entity.id
_entity.type
_entity.pdbx_description
1 polymer ?
#
loop_
_entity_poly.entity_id
_entity_poly.type
_entity_poly.pdbx_seq_one_letter_code
_entity_poly.pdbx_strand_id
1 'polypeptide(L)'
;MIVNMEGLINVLFIVFMPLSMLMTVIFQRVSVAYINKCMKSDGVYPPSWDKGLGGSGPFYVCAIFFKRGRIPTPLFDGHLVPKYARTIDKILAGIYLFSAIGFGTTVVLIAYFDPY
;
A
#
# COMPACT_ATOMS: atom_id res chain seq x y z
N MET A 1 10.57 -0.96 -34.04
CA MET A 1 9.42 -1.35 -33.21
C MET A 1 9.05 -0.15 -32.36
N ILE A 2 8.21 0.74 -32.88
CA ILE A 2 7.72 1.89 -32.13
C ILE A 2 6.62 1.34 -31.23
N VAL A 3 6.87 1.27 -29.92
CA VAL A 3 5.83 0.91 -28.96
C VAL A 3 4.75 1.99 -29.09
N ASN A 4 3.51 1.58 -29.38
CA ASN A 4 2.38 2.49 -29.35
C ASN A 4 2.19 2.94 -27.89
N MET A 5 2.61 4.17 -27.58
CA MET A 5 2.63 4.70 -26.21
C MET A 5 1.22 4.72 -25.59
N GLU A 6 0.20 5.08 -26.37
CA GLU A 6 -1.20 5.03 -25.92
C GLU A 6 -1.62 3.58 -25.59
N GLY A 7 -1.25 2.64 -26.48
CA GLY A 7 -1.51 1.22 -26.26
C GLY A 7 -0.87 0.69 -24.97
N LEU A 8 0.38 1.09 -24.71
CA LEU A 8 1.09 0.73 -23.48
C LEU A 8 0.41 1.32 -22.25
N ILE A 9 0.06 2.60 -22.26
CA ILE A 9 -0.61 3.27 -21.14
C ILE A 9 -1.96 2.60 -20.83
N ASN A 10 -2.74 2.27 -21.86
CA ASN A 10 -4.02 1.59 -21.70
C ASN A 10 -3.85 0.20 -21.05
N VAL A 11 -2.86 -0.58 -21.49
CA VAL A 11 -2.55 -1.89 -20.88
C VAL A 11 -2.15 -1.73 -19.42
N LEU A 12 -1.26 -0.77 -19.11
CA LEU A 12 -0.85 -0.48 -17.74
C LEU A 12 -2.05 -0.09 -16.88
N PHE A 13 -2.96 0.75 -17.40
CA PHE A 13 -4.16 1.18 -16.68
C PHE A 13 -5.09 0.01 -16.38
N ILE A 14 -5.40 -0.81 -17.39
CA ILE A 14 -6.27 -1.99 -17.25
C ILE A 14 -5.70 -3.00 -16.25
N VAL A 15 -4.37 -3.11 -16.14
CA VAL A 15 -3.74 -4.03 -15.19
C VAL A 15 -3.63 -3.44 -13.78
N PHE A 16 -3.06 -2.23 -13.65
CA PHE A 16 -2.70 -1.68 -12.36
C PHE A 16 -3.86 -1.04 -11.60
N MET A 17 -4.88 -0.51 -12.29
CA MET A 17 -6.06 0.05 -11.64
C MET A 17 -6.82 -1.00 -10.81
N PRO A 18 -7.29 -2.13 -11.38
CA PRO A 18 -8.01 -3.13 -10.59
C PRO A 18 -7.09 -3.80 -9.56
N LEU A 19 -5.81 -4.03 -9.89
CA LEU A 19 -4.86 -4.63 -8.96
C LEU A 19 -4.62 -3.73 -7.73
N SER A 20 -4.49 -2.42 -7.93
CA SER A 20 -4.35 -1.42 -6.85
C SER A 20 -5.58 -1.41 -5.94
N MET A 21 -6.78 -1.36 -6.53
CA MET A 21 -8.04 -1.38 -5.76
C MET A 21 -8.19 -2.67 -4.97
N LEU A 22 -7.95 -3.82 -5.61
CA LEU A 22 -8.03 -5.14 -4.98
C LEU A 22 -7.04 -5.26 -3.83
N MET A 23 -5.78 -4.89 -4.04
CA MET A 23 -4.74 -4.98 -3.02
C MET A 23 -4.98 -4.02 -1.86
N THR A 24 -5.56 -2.84 -2.11
CA THR A 24 -5.94 -1.92 -1.03
C THR A 24 -6.92 -2.58 -0.07
N VAL A 25 -7.92 -3.30 -0.61
CA VAL A 25 -8.90 -4.02 0.23
C VAL A 25 -8.27 -5.23 0.90
N ILE A 26 -7.56 -6.08 0.15
CA ILE A 26 -6.98 -7.33 0.69
C ILE A 26 -5.94 -7.00 1.77
N PHE A 27 -5.00 -6.10 1.50
CA PHE A 27 -3.94 -5.75 2.44
C PHE A 27 -4.52 -5.15 3.73
N GLN A 28 -5.53 -4.28 3.61
CA GLN A 28 -6.18 -3.69 4.76
C GLN A 28 -6.92 -4.73 5.62
N ARG A 29 -7.69 -5.62 4.97
CA ARG A 29 -8.56 -6.59 5.67
C ARG A 29 -7.79 -7.78 6.23
N VAL A 30 -6.71 -8.21 5.59
CA VAL A 30 -5.96 -9.40 5.97
C VAL A 30 -4.75 -9.04 6.82
N SER A 31 -3.91 -8.12 6.33
CA SER A 31 -2.61 -7.83 6.97
C SER A 31 -2.72 -6.74 8.02
N VAL A 32 -3.26 -5.58 7.68
CA VAL A 32 -3.38 -4.46 8.62
C VAL A 32 -4.30 -4.82 9.79
N ALA A 33 -5.45 -5.46 9.52
CA ALA A 33 -6.35 -5.93 10.58
C ALA A 33 -5.67 -6.93 11.55
N TYR A 34 -4.87 -7.86 11.02
CA TYR A 34 -4.13 -8.82 11.84
C TYR A 34 -3.06 -8.12 12.70
N ILE A 35 -2.22 -7.28 12.07
CA ILE A 35 -1.16 -6.54 12.76
C ILE A 35 -1.75 -5.65 13.86
N ASN A 36 -2.86 -4.96 13.58
CA ASN A 36 -3.57 -4.14 14.56
C ASN A 36 -4.09 -4.94 15.75
N LYS A 37 -4.63 -6.13 15.50
CA LYS A 37 -5.11 -7.01 16.57
C LYS A 37 -3.96 -7.40 17.51
N CYS A 38 -2.78 -7.69 16.97
CA CYS A 38 -1.59 -8.04 17.74
C CYS A 38 -0.94 -6.81 18.42
N MET A 39 -0.89 -5.66 17.76
CA MET A 39 -0.36 -4.44 18.37
C MET A 39 -1.22 -3.96 19.55
N LYS A 40 -2.54 -4.16 19.46
CA LYS A 40 -3.48 -3.83 20.53
C LYS A 40 -3.22 -4.62 21.81
N SER A 41 -2.71 -5.86 21.74
CA SER A 41 -2.35 -6.60 22.96
C SER A 41 -1.13 -6.02 23.67
N ASP A 42 -0.29 -5.27 22.96
CA ASP A 42 0.87 -4.56 23.50
C ASP A 42 0.55 -3.09 23.85
N GLY A 43 -0.72 -2.69 23.82
CA GLY A 43 -1.15 -1.32 24.13
C GLY A 43 -0.92 -0.29 23.02
N VAL A 44 -0.49 -0.71 21.82
CA VAL A 44 -0.35 0.18 20.66
C VAL A 44 -1.60 0.08 19.79
N TYR A 45 -2.31 1.19 19.67
CA TYR A 45 -3.60 1.23 18.97
C TYR A 45 -3.43 1.66 17.50
N PRO A 46 -4.31 1.17 16.61
CA PRO A 46 -4.33 1.61 15.22
C PRO A 46 -4.60 3.11 15.11
N PRO A 47 -4.18 3.75 14.00
CA PRO A 47 -4.46 5.16 13.74
C PRO A 47 -5.97 5.46 13.76
N SER A 48 -6.38 6.36 14.64
CA SER A 48 -7.79 6.70 14.87
C SER A 48 -8.45 7.36 13.66
N TRP A 49 -7.67 8.05 12.83
CA TRP A 49 -8.14 8.73 11.61
C TRP A 49 -8.48 7.75 10.47
N ASP A 50 -7.81 6.60 10.40
CA ASP A 50 -8.01 5.65 9.30
C ASP A 50 -9.35 4.92 9.43
N LYS A 51 -9.83 4.67 10.66
CA LYS A 51 -11.08 3.95 10.95
C LYS A 51 -11.25 2.62 10.18
N GLY A 52 -10.14 2.02 9.73
CA GLY A 52 -10.16 0.82 8.92
C GLY A 52 -10.47 1.01 7.42
N LEU A 53 -10.52 2.26 6.92
CA LEU A 53 -10.82 2.59 5.53
C LEU A 53 -9.67 2.27 4.56
N GLY A 54 -8.44 2.12 5.06
CA GLY A 54 -7.28 1.70 4.26
C GLY A 54 -6.34 2.82 3.85
N GLY A 55 -6.62 4.07 4.25
CA GLY A 55 -5.70 5.19 4.07
C GLY A 55 -4.38 5.01 4.83
N SER A 56 -4.38 4.21 5.90
CA SER A 56 -3.14 3.91 6.65
C SER A 56 -2.24 2.86 5.97
N GLY A 57 -2.72 2.15 4.94
CA GLY A 57 -2.00 1.07 4.26
C GLY A 57 -0.54 1.39 3.89
N PRO A 58 -0.24 2.56 3.27
CA PRO A 58 1.13 2.95 2.94
C PRO A 58 2.07 3.01 4.15
N PHE A 59 1.58 3.43 5.32
CA PHE A 59 2.39 3.51 6.54
C PHE A 59 2.80 2.12 7.03
N TYR A 60 1.90 1.13 6.97
CA TYR A 60 2.23 -0.26 7.32
C TYR A 60 3.25 -0.85 6.36
N VAL A 61 3.07 -0.64 5.05
CA VAL A 61 4.05 -1.08 4.03
C VAL A 61 5.42 -0.46 4.31
N CYS A 62 5.45 0.84 4.61
CA CYS A 62 6.69 1.52 4.97
C CYS A 62 7.34 0.94 6.24
N ALA A 63 6.56 0.63 7.28
CA ALA A 63 7.09 0.06 8.52
C ALA A 63 7.59 -1.38 8.35
N ILE A 64 6.97 -2.15 7.45
CA ILE A 64 7.40 -3.51 7.10
C ILE A 64 8.78 -3.48 6.44
N PHE A 65 8.95 -2.69 5.38
CA PHE A 65 10.17 -2.74 4.56
C PHE A 65 11.26 -1.76 4.98
N PHE A 66 10.90 -0.55 5.44
CA PHE A 66 11.84 0.52 5.69
C PHE A 66 11.96 0.82 7.18
N LYS A 67 13.21 0.84 7.70
CA LYS A 67 13.47 1.22 9.10
C LYS A 67 12.88 2.59 9.45
N ARG A 68 12.91 3.53 8.50
CA ARG A 68 12.36 4.89 8.67
C ARG A 68 10.84 4.90 8.89
N GLY A 69 10.11 3.94 8.31
CA GLY A 69 8.66 3.82 8.49
C GLY A 69 8.25 3.32 9.88
N ARG A 70 9.21 2.91 10.72
CA ARG A 70 8.96 2.41 12.08
C ARG A 70 9.08 3.51 13.14
N ILE A 71 9.56 4.68 12.76
CA ILE A 71 9.70 5.81 13.67
C ILE A 71 8.29 6.28 14.03
N PRO A 72 7.92 6.34 15.32
CA PRO A 72 6.61 6.80 15.72
C PRO A 72 6.39 8.25 15.30
N THR A 73 5.22 8.51 14.73
CA THR A 73 4.77 9.84 14.32
C THR A 73 3.39 10.12 14.94
N PRO A 74 2.94 11.39 15.00
CA PRO A 74 1.59 11.71 15.47
C PRO A 74 0.47 11.01 14.68
N LEU A 75 0.75 10.62 13.42
CA LEU A 75 -0.22 9.96 12.54
C LEU A 75 -0.20 8.44 12.66
N PHE A 76 0.93 7.85 13.05
CA PHE A 76 1.14 6.42 12.98
C PHE A 76 2.34 5.99 13.84
N ASP A 77 2.14 4.97 14.67
CA ASP A 77 3.20 4.29 15.39
C ASP A 77 3.49 2.91 14.77
N GLY A 78 4.59 2.82 14.01
CA GLY A 78 4.98 1.63 13.27
C GLY A 78 5.99 0.72 13.97
N HIS A 79 6.41 1.02 15.22
CA HIS A 79 7.58 0.35 15.80
C HIS A 79 7.37 -1.16 16.03
N LEU A 80 6.14 -1.60 16.32
CA LEU A 80 5.77 -3.01 16.51
C LEU A 80 5.34 -3.73 15.23
N VAL A 81 5.12 -3.01 14.13
CA VAL A 81 4.73 -3.62 12.85
C VAL A 81 5.66 -4.75 12.42
N PRO A 82 7.01 -4.62 12.41
CA PRO A 82 7.89 -5.70 12.01
C PRO A 82 7.88 -6.90 12.96
N LYS A 83 7.50 -6.71 14.24
CA LYS A 83 7.35 -7.80 15.21
C LYS A 83 6.16 -8.70 14.86
N TYR A 84 5.07 -8.11 14.33
CA TYR A 84 3.82 -8.81 14.05
C TYR A 84 3.59 -9.14 12.58
N ALA A 85 4.35 -8.55 11.65
CA ALA A 85 4.24 -8.83 10.23
C ALA A 85 4.69 -10.27 9.91
N ARG A 86 3.73 -11.13 9.51
CA ARG A 86 4.00 -12.49 9.06
C ARG A 86 4.63 -12.49 7.66
N THR A 87 5.12 -13.64 7.21
CA THR A 87 5.63 -13.81 5.84
C THR A 87 4.57 -13.45 4.79
N ILE A 88 3.31 -13.87 4.99
CA ILE A 88 2.20 -13.52 4.08
C ILE A 88 1.96 -12.00 4.06
N ASP A 89 2.07 -11.32 5.21
CA ASP A 89 1.86 -9.86 5.27
C ASP A 89 2.97 -9.11 4.51
N LYS A 90 4.20 -9.63 4.53
CA LYS A 90 5.31 -9.09 3.73
C LYS A 90 5.07 -9.28 2.23
N ILE A 91 4.54 -10.44 1.82
CA ILE A 91 4.20 -10.70 0.42
C ILE A 91 3.07 -9.76 -0.03
N LEU A 92 1.98 -9.68 0.74
CA LEU A 92 0.85 -8.80 0.44
C LEU A 92 1.26 -7.32 0.43
N ALA A 93 2.10 -6.89 1.38
CA ALA A 93 2.67 -5.53 1.38
C ALA A 93 3.52 -5.26 0.13
N GLY A 94 4.28 -6.25 -0.33
CA GLY A 94 5.07 -6.15 -1.57
C GLY A 94 4.20 -6.00 -2.80
N ILE A 95 3.14 -6.81 -2.93
CA ILE A 95 2.20 -6.71 -4.05
C ILE A 95 1.41 -5.40 -4.01
N TYR A 96 0.99 -4.95 -2.82
CA TYR A 96 0.37 -3.64 -2.62
C TYR A 96 1.30 -2.49 -3.03
N LEU A 97 2.56 -2.53 -2.63
CA LEU A 97 3.53 -1.49 -3.01
C LEU A 97 3.76 -1.47 -4.51
N PHE A 98 3.93 -2.65 -5.12
CA PHE A 98 4.09 -2.80 -6.56
C PHE A 98 2.87 -2.27 -7.32
N SER A 99 1.67 -2.62 -6.89
CA SER A 99 0.44 -2.16 -7.55
C SER A 99 0.22 -0.66 -7.38
N ALA A 100 0.53 -0.09 -6.21
CA ALA A 100 0.45 1.34 -5.96
C ALA A 100 1.46 2.14 -6.82
N ILE A 101 2.72 1.68 -6.93
CA ILE A 101 3.73 2.32 -7.79
C ILE A 101 3.33 2.21 -9.26
N GLY A 102 2.89 1.04 -9.71
CA GLY A 102 2.46 0.83 -11.09
C GLY A 102 1.26 1.71 -11.45
N PHE A 103 0.27 1.80 -10.56
CA PHE A 103 -0.89 2.68 -10.76
C PHE A 103 -0.49 4.15 -10.76
N GLY A 104 0.32 4.60 -9.79
CA GLY A 104 0.80 5.98 -9.72
C GLY A 104 1.60 6.38 -10.96
N THR A 105 2.48 5.49 -11.44
CA THR A 105 3.24 5.70 -12.68
C THR A 105 2.29 5.82 -13.88
N THR A 106 1.27 4.95 -13.95
CA THR A 106 0.28 5.00 -15.02
C THR A 106 -0.48 6.33 -15.03
N VAL A 107 -0.92 6.81 -13.87
CA VAL A 107 -1.63 8.10 -13.75
C VAL A 107 -0.73 9.26 -14.18
N VAL A 108 0.55 9.25 -13.79
CA VAL A 108 1.52 10.26 -14.22
C VAL A 108 1.73 10.22 -15.73
N LEU A 109 1.81 9.03 -16.33
CA LEU A 109 1.94 8.89 -17.78
C LEU A 109 0.70 9.39 -18.52
N ILE A 110 -0.50 9.06 -18.05
CA ILE A 110 -1.75 9.60 -18.61
C ILE A 110 -1.73 11.12 -18.53
N ALA A 111 -1.48 11.70 -17.36
CA ALA A 111 -1.47 13.16 -17.20
C ALA A 111 -0.40 13.87 -18.04
N TYR A 112 0.72 13.20 -18.34
CA TYR A 112 1.80 13.76 -19.14
C TYR A 112 1.53 13.67 -20.65
N PHE A 113 0.98 12.56 -21.13
CA PHE A 113 0.76 12.31 -22.56
C PHE A 113 -0.65 12.68 -23.04
N ASP A 114 -1.62 12.79 -22.14
CA ASP A 114 -3.00 13.20 -22.42
C ASP A 114 -3.40 14.35 -21.46
N PRO A 115 -2.92 15.57 -21.71
CA PRO A 115 -3.15 16.70 -20.82
C PRO A 115 -4.57 17.28 -20.87
N TYR A 116 -5.46 16.79 -21.77
CA TYR A 116 -6.79 17.37 -22.01
C TYR A 116 -7.87 16.35 -22.42
#